data_AF-A0A855FY21-F1
#
_entry.id   AF-A0A855FY21-F1
#
_cell.length_a   1.000
_cell.length_b   1.000
_cell.length_c   1.000
_cell.angle_alpha   90.00
_cell.angle_beta   90.00
_cell.angle_gamma   90.00
#
_symmetry.space_group_name_H-M   'P 1'
#
loop_
_entity.id
_entity.type
_entity.pdbx_description
1 polymer ?
#
loop_
_entity_poly.entity_id
_entity_poly.type
_entity_poly.pdbx_seq_one_letter_code
_entity_poly.pdbx_strand_id
1 'polypeptide(L)' 'MNKNDQKTIGQALVGVDFNVSGSHEVTQVKQALAGVIDTLHGLPKGSTDLEFIVNTAIGSVITAQMWVVKALTYDKWVK' A
#
# COMPACT_ATOMS: atom_id res chain seq x y z
N MET A 1 10.45 -11.58 18.40
CA MET A 1 9.55 -10.66 17.66
C MET A 1 8.17 -11.30 17.60
N ASN A 2 7.22 -10.79 18.39
CA ASN A 2 5.88 -11.38 18.51
C ASN A 2 5.01 -11.00 17.30
N LYS A 3 4.44 -12.01 16.63
CA LYS A 3 3.51 -11.90 15.50
C LYS A 3 2.11 -11.42 15.95
N ASN A 4 1.97 -10.28 16.62
CA ASN A 4 0.64 -9.82 17.08
C ASN A 4 0.38 -8.32 17.03
N ASP A 5 1.22 -7.52 16.35
CA ASP A 5 0.74 -6.22 15.87
C ASP A 5 -0.17 -6.49 14.68
N GLN A 6 -1.49 -6.47 14.90
CA GLN A 6 -2.46 -6.56 13.81
C GLN A 6 -2.19 -5.41 12.85
N LYS A 7 -1.63 -5.75 11.68
CA LYS A 7 -1.46 -4.79 10.59
C LYS A 7 -2.82 -4.21 10.22
N THR A 8 -2.81 -2.94 9.87
CA THR A 8 -3.97 -2.35 9.22
C THR A 8 -4.20 -2.99 7.84
N ILE A 9 -5.38 -2.81 7.28
CA ILE A 9 -5.72 -3.37 5.96
C ILE A 9 -4.81 -2.79 4.88
N GLY A 10 -4.53 -1.49 4.95
CA GLY A 10 -3.57 -0.82 4.09
C GLY A 10 -2.18 -1.43 4.19
N GLN A 11 -1.67 -1.63 5.40
CA GLN A 11 -0.35 -2.22 5.63
C GLN A 11 -0.23 -3.66 5.11
N ALA A 12 -1.30 -4.44 5.25
CA ALA A 12 -1.40 -5.78 4.69
C ALA A 12 -1.40 -5.74 3.15
N LEU A 13 -2.21 -4.86 2.54
CA LEU A 13 -2.37 -4.78 1.09
C LEU A 13 -1.11 -4.30 0.36
N VAL A 14 -0.36 -3.34 0.92
CA VAL A 14 0.91 -2.87 0.30
C VAL A 14 2.13 -3.72 0.68
N GLY A 15 1.94 -4.69 1.59
CA GLY A 15 3.01 -5.54 2.10
C GLY A 15 4.18 -4.75 2.68
N VAL A 16 3.93 -3.99 3.76
CA VAL A 16 4.96 -3.14 4.41
C VAL A 16 6.22 -3.90 4.85
N ASP A 17 6.10 -5.19 5.15
CA ASP A 17 7.24 -6.04 5.54
C ASP A 17 8.05 -6.55 4.33
N PHE A 18 7.53 -6.38 3.12
CA PHE A 18 8.20 -6.82 1.91
C PHE A 18 9.03 -5.68 1.32
N ASN A 19 10.29 -5.60 1.71
CA ASN A 19 11.27 -4.66 1.14
C ASN A 19 12.61 -5.36 0.94
N VAL A 20 12.70 -6.18 -0.13
CA VAL A 20 13.92 -6.92 -0.52
C VAL A 20 15.11 -5.99 -0.73
N SER A 21 14.84 -4.74 -1.14
CA SER A 21 15.87 -3.77 -1.45
C SER A 21 16.54 -3.15 -0.22
N GLY A 22 15.92 -3.24 0.96
CA GLY A 22 16.34 -2.55 2.19
C GLY A 22 16.25 -1.02 2.14
N SER A 23 15.68 -0.43 1.09
CA SER A 23 15.59 1.04 0.92
C SER A 23 14.62 1.65 1.93
N HIS A 24 15.07 2.69 2.63
CA HIS A 24 14.23 3.43 3.57
C HIS A 24 13.06 4.12 2.86
N GLU A 25 13.28 4.60 1.65
CA GLU A 25 12.29 5.25 0.78
C GLU A 25 11.15 4.29 0.41
N VAL A 26 11.47 3.03 0.09
CA VAL A 26 10.46 1.98 -0.19
C VAL A 26 9.58 1.75 1.04
N THR A 27 10.17 1.69 2.24
CA THR A 27 9.40 1.52 3.48
C THR A 27 8.49 2.73 3.74
N GLN A 28 9.03 3.94 3.60
CA GLN A 28 8.26 5.17 3.80
C GLN A 28 7.07 5.27 2.86
N VAL A 29 7.27 5.05 1.56
CA VAL A 29 6.17 5.19 0.60
C VAL A 29 5.11 4.12 0.75
N LYS A 30 5.50 2.90 1.14
CA LYS A 30 4.54 1.84 1.49
C LYS A 30 3.70 2.24 2.70
N GLN A 31 4.30 2.80 3.76
CA GLN A 31 3.53 3.27 4.91
C GLN A 31 2.57 4.42 4.55
N ALA A 32 3.01 5.36 3.70
CA ALA A 32 2.14 6.44 3.23
C ALA A 32 0.94 5.92 2.44
N LEU A 33 1.16 5.00 1.50
CA LEU A 33 0.09 4.41 0.68
C LEU A 33 -0.83 3.47 1.49
N ALA A 34 -0.28 2.79 2.51
CA ALA A 34 -1.09 2.07 3.49
C ALA A 34 -2.08 2.99 4.19
N GLY A 35 -1.63 4.16 4.68
CA GLY A 35 -2.49 5.14 5.33
C GLY A 35 -3.61 5.67 4.42
N VAL A 36 -3.34 5.84 3.12
CA VAL A 36 -4.38 6.20 2.13
C VAL A 36 -5.44 5.09 2.03
N ILE A 37 -5.02 3.83 1.93
CA ILE A 37 -5.95 2.68 1.86
C ILE A 37 -6.76 2.56 3.15
N ASP A 38 -6.14 2.75 4.31
CA ASP A 38 -6.85 2.71 5.60
C ASP A 38 -7.90 3.81 5.70
N THR A 39 -7.58 5.01 5.20
CA THR A 39 -8.54 6.13 5.12
C THR A 39 -9.73 5.76 4.24
N LEU A 40 -9.48 5.17 3.06
CA LEU A 40 -10.54 4.74 2.13
C LEU A 40 -11.38 3.61 2.73
N HIS A 41 -10.76 2.66 3.41
CA HIS A 41 -11.44 1.54 4.05
C HIS A 41 -12.26 1.97 5.27
N GLY A 42 -11.88 3.07 5.93
CA GLY A 42 -12.62 3.66 7.05
C GLY A 42 -13.88 4.42 6.64
N LEU A 43 -14.14 4.63 5.34
CA LEU A 43 -15.34 5.30 4.87
C LEU A 43 -16.60 4.47 5.17
N PRO A 44 -17.74 5.12 5.47
CA PRO A 44 -18.97 4.43 5.80
C PRO A 44 -19.46 3.58 4.62
N LYS A 45 -19.92 2.36 4.92
CA LYS A 45 -20.64 1.53 3.96
C LYS A 45 -22.05 2.10 3.84
N GLY A 46 -22.45 2.54 2.65
CA GLY A 46 -23.71 3.28 2.50
C GLY A 46 -24.40 3.09 1.16
N SER A 47 -23.68 3.26 0.05
CA SER A 47 -24.22 3.06 -1.30
C SER A 47 -23.31 2.19 -2.14
N THR A 48 -23.90 1.43 -3.07
CA THR A 48 -23.16 0.63 -4.06
C THR A 48 -22.18 1.47 -4.86
N ASP A 49 -22.55 2.72 -5.18
CA ASP A 49 -21.67 3.65 -5.91
C ASP A 49 -20.44 4.04 -5.08
N LEU A 50 -20.61 4.32 -3.78
CA LEU A 50 -19.49 4.64 -2.90
C LEU A 50 -18.56 3.43 -2.76
N GLU A 51 -19.12 2.23 -2.59
CA GLU A 51 -18.32 1.00 -2.52
C GLU A 51 -17.53 0.77 -3.81
N PHE A 52 -18.13 1.00 -4.97
CA PHE A 52 -17.43 0.94 -6.25
C PHE A 52 -16.27 1.94 -6.30
N ILE A 53 -16.52 3.21 -5.97
CA ILE A 53 -15.49 4.26 -5.95
C ILE A 53 -14.34 3.89 -5.01
N VAL A 54 -14.65 3.43 -3.79
CA VAL A 54 -13.65 3.04 -2.78
C VAL A 54 -12.79 1.89 -3.30
N ASN A 55 -13.41 0.84 -3.85
CA ASN A 55 -12.68 -0.32 -4.37
C ASN A 55 -11.78 0.05 -5.56
N THR A 56 -12.29 0.88 -6.48
CA THR A 56 -11.49 1.38 -7.62
C THR A 56 -10.31 2.23 -7.15
N ALA A 57 -10.52 3.10 -6.15
CA ALA A 57 -9.47 3.93 -5.58
C ALA A 57 -8.39 3.07 -4.90
N ILE A 58 -8.76 2.09 -4.07
CA ILE A 58 -7.81 1.17 -3.42
C ILE A 58 -6.98 0.40 -4.47
N GLY A 59 -7.63 -0.16 -5.50
CA GLY A 59 -6.91 -0.85 -6.58
C GLY A 59 -5.92 0.05 -7.33
N SER A 60 -6.30 1.31 -7.54
CA SER A 60 -5.43 2.32 -8.16
C SER A 60 -4.22 2.66 -7.28
N VAL A 61 -4.42 2.79 -5.97
CA VAL A 61 -3.34 3.02 -4.99
C VAL A 61 -2.36 1.84 -4.95
N ILE A 62 -2.86 0.60 -4.96
CA ILE A 62 -2.01 -0.61 -5.01
C ILE A 62 -1.21 -0.63 -6.32
N THR A 63 -1.84 -0.30 -7.45
CA THR A 63 -1.15 -0.24 -8.75
C THR A 63 -0.04 0.81 -8.74
N ALA A 64 -0.34 2.01 -8.24
CA ALA A 64 0.66 3.07 -8.08
C ALA A 64 1.81 2.63 -7.16
N GLN A 65 1.51 1.94 -6.04
CA GLN A 65 2.52 1.42 -5.13
C GLN A 65 3.53 0.50 -5.84
N MET A 66 3.06 -0.37 -6.74
CA MET A 66 3.94 -1.26 -7.50
C MET A 66 4.87 -0.48 -8.43
N TRP A 67 4.35 0.52 -9.14
CA TRP A 67 5.15 1.38 -10.00
C TRP A 67 6.16 2.23 -9.24
N VAL A 68 5.77 2.80 -8.11
CA VAL A 68 6.66 3.59 -7.26
C VAL A 68 7.81 2.73 -6.73
N VAL A 69 7.53 1.53 -6.22
CA VAL A 69 8.60 0.62 -5.77
C VAL A 69 9.52 0.22 -6.92
N LYS A 70 8.96 -0.04 -8.11
CA LYS A 70 9.76 -0.33 -9.30
C LYS A 70 10.68 0.84 -9.67
N ALA A 71 10.17 2.07 -9.63
CA ALA A 71 10.98 3.27 -9.90
C ALA A 71 12.09 3.45 -8.85
N LEU A 72 11.75 3.36 -7.56
CA LEU A 72 12.72 3.51 -6.45
C LEU A 72 13.81 2.44 -6.43
N THR A 73 13.54 1.27 -7.02
CA THR A 73 14.50 0.16 -7.06
C THR A 73 15.12 -0.06 -8.42
N TYR A 74 14.80 0.75 -9.44
CA TYR A 74 15.14 0.51 -10.83
C TYR A 74 16.63 0.21 -11.05
N ASP A 75 17.52 1.02 -10.45
CA ASP A 75 18.99 0.85 -10.56
C ASP A 75 19.52 -0.47 -9.99
N LYS A 76 18.74 -1.15 -9.14
CA LYS A 76 19.10 -2.48 -8.60
C LYS A 76 18.81 -3.61 -9.60
N TRP A 77 18.02 -3.36 -10.63
CA TRP A 77 17.61 -4.35 -11.64
C TRP A 77 18.32 -4.19 -12.99
N VAL A 78 18.92 -3.03 -13.25
CA VAL A 78 19.56 -2.70 -14.56
C VAL A 78 21.08 -2.91 -14.50
N LYS A 79 21.54 -3.86 -13.67
CA LYS A 79 22.95 -4.30 -13.66
C LYS A 79 23.16 -5.49 -14.57
#